data_AF-A0AA92UYT5-F1
#
_entry.id   AF-A0AA92UYT5-F1
#
_cell.length_a   1.000
_cell.length_b   1.000
_cell.length_c   1.000
_cell.angle_alpha   90.00
_cell.angle_beta   90.00
_cell.angle_gamma   90.00
#
_symmetry.space_group_name_H-M   'P 1'
#
loop_
_entity.id
_entity.type
_entity.pdbx_description
1 polymer ?
#
loop_
_entity_poly.entity_id
_entity_poly.type
_entity_poly.pdbx_seq_one_letter_code
_entity_poly.pdbx_strand_id
1 'polypeptide(L)' 'MKENMQKSDEKNSLRDWYNEIPRNKRNKFILALQLKFGMSASGIYDKIKKNNWLPYQREMVEEVINEGKWEK' A
#
# COMPACT_ATOMS: atom_id res chain seq x y z
N MET A 1 -20.71 3.04 -9.90
CA MET A 1 -19.98 1.97 -10.61
C MET A 1 -18.62 1.84 -9.96
N LYS A 2 -18.36 0.76 -9.21
CA LYS A 2 -17.02 0.39 -8.71
C LYS A 2 -16.42 -0.55 -9.75
N GLU A 3 -16.03 0.02 -10.88
CA GLU A 3 -15.40 -0.75 -11.96
C GLU A 3 -13.88 -0.81 -11.74
N ASN A 4 -13.39 -2.04 -11.76
CA ASN A 4 -12.05 -2.41 -12.21
C ASN A 4 -10.90 -2.28 -11.21
N MET A 5 -11.00 -3.07 -10.13
CA MET A 5 -9.82 -3.71 -9.53
C MET A 5 -9.48 -5.07 -10.21
N GLN A 6 -9.97 -5.28 -11.44
CA GLN A 6 -9.49 -6.30 -12.37
C GLN A 6 -8.60 -5.63 -13.42
N LYS A 7 -7.34 -5.38 -13.06
CA LYS A 7 -6.27 -5.19 -14.05
C LYS A 7 -5.07 -6.05 -13.67
N SER A 8 -5.15 -7.27 -14.18
CA SER A 8 -4.04 -8.06 -14.72
C SER A 8 -3.04 -8.63 -13.71
N ASP A 9 -3.07 -9.95 -13.67
CA ASP A 9 -2.35 -10.94 -12.86
C ASP A 9 -0.80 -10.88 -12.92
N GLU A 10 -0.17 -9.85 -13.50
CA GLU A 10 1.29 -9.90 -13.74
C GLU A 10 2.10 -8.63 -13.43
N LYS A 11 1.50 -7.43 -13.26
CA LYS A 11 2.30 -6.18 -13.09
C LYS A 11 1.68 -5.07 -12.24
N ASN A 12 0.84 -5.37 -11.25
CA ASN A 12 0.45 -4.39 -10.24
C ASN A 12 1.18 -4.64 -8.93
N SER A 13 2.50 -4.41 -8.91
CA SER A 13 3.24 -4.39 -7.66
C SER A 13 2.71 -3.24 -6.79
N LEU A 14 2.55 -3.44 -5.48
CA LEU A 14 2.20 -2.37 -4.55
C LEU A 14 3.16 -1.17 -4.71
N ARG A 15 4.39 -1.43 -5.15
CA ARG A 15 5.38 -0.41 -5.49
C ARG A 15 4.94 0.53 -6.60
N ASP A 16 4.37 -0.01 -7.68
CA ASP A 16 3.92 0.78 -8.83
C ASP A 16 2.76 1.67 -8.40
N TRP A 17 1.75 1.10 -7.74
CA TRP A 17 0.64 1.84 -7.17
C TRP A 17 1.09 2.92 -6.16
N TYR A 18 2.04 2.58 -5.28
CA TYR A 18 2.63 3.54 -4.33
C TYR A 18 3.32 4.73 -5.04
N ASN A 19 3.91 4.49 -6.21
CA ASN A 19 4.51 5.54 -7.02
C ASN A 19 3.47 6.41 -7.73
N GLU A 20 2.24 5.96 -7.91
CA GLU A 20 1.14 6.79 -8.42
C GLU A 20 0.61 7.76 -7.36
N ILE A 21 0.78 7.44 -6.06
CA ILE A 21 0.38 8.34 -4.98
C ILE A 21 1.19 9.65 -5.05
N PRO A 22 0.55 10.83 -4.93
CA PRO A 22 1.25 12.11 -4.81
C PRO A 22 2.28 12.11 -3.67
N ARG A 23 3.47 12.66 -3.91
CA ARG A 23 4.60 12.61 -2.96
C ARG A 23 4.27 13.16 -1.57
N ASN A 24 3.40 14.17 -1.50
CA ASN A 24 2.89 14.75 -0.25
C ASN A 24 1.94 13.81 0.53
N LYS A 25 1.25 12.87 -0.15
CA LYS A 25 0.37 11.86 0.47
C LYS A 25 1.07 10.55 0.78
N ARG A 26 2.19 10.26 0.11
CA ARG A 26 2.99 9.03 0.35
C ARG A 26 3.38 8.85 1.81
N ASN A 27 3.78 9.93 2.51
CA ASN A 27 4.14 9.85 3.93
C ASN A 27 2.95 9.45 4.80
N LYS A 28 1.73 9.95 4.51
CA LYS A 28 0.51 9.55 5.22
C LYS A 28 0.17 8.08 4.99
N PHE A 29 0.35 7.59 3.76
CA PHE A 29 0.16 6.18 3.43
C PHE A 29 1.15 5.27 4.18
N ILE A 30 2.44 5.61 4.18
CA ILE A 30 3.46 4.88 4.94
C ILE A 30 3.10 4.89 6.43
N LEU A 31 2.70 6.04 6.99
CA LEU A 31 2.29 6.13 8.39
C LEU A 31 1.08 5.24 8.72
N ALA A 32 0.08 5.19 7.84
CA ALA A 32 -1.08 4.31 8.02
C ALA A 32 -0.66 2.83 8.06
N LEU A 33 0.25 2.42 7.17
CA LEU A 33 0.82 1.07 7.20
C LEU A 33 1.67 0.83 8.46
N GLN A 34 2.47 1.80 8.90
CA GLN A 34 3.22 1.68 10.16
C GLN A 34 2.30 1.43 11.36
N LEU A 35 1.18 2.16 11.44
CA LEU A 35 0.20 1.99 12.51
C LEU A 35 -0.52 0.64 12.42
N LYS A 36 -0.92 0.20 11.21
CA LYS A 36 -1.61 -1.09 11.01
C LYS A 36 -0.72 -2.29 11.34
N PHE A 37 0.57 -2.23 10.97
CA PHE A 37 1.50 -3.34 11.14
C PHE A 37 2.40 -3.26 12.37
N GLY A 38 2.41 -2.13 13.10
CA GLY A 38 3.37 -1.90 14.18
C GLY A 38 4.83 -1.89 13.73
N MET A 39 5.09 -1.55 12.46
CA MET A 39 6.43 -1.58 11.86
C MET A 39 7.03 -0.18 11.71
N SER A 40 8.36 -0.11 11.64
CA SER A 40 9.06 1.12 11.30
C SER A 40 8.80 1.55 9.85
N ALA A 41 8.91 2.85 9.57
CA ALA A 41 8.76 3.40 8.22
C ALA A 41 9.71 2.72 7.24
N SER A 42 10.98 2.52 7.64
CA SER A 42 11.98 1.83 6.83
C SER A 42 11.58 0.40 6.49
N GLY A 43 11.03 -0.35 7.46
CA GLY A 43 10.54 -1.72 7.23
C GLY A 43 9.38 -1.76 6.23
N ILE A 44 8.44 -0.81 6.32
CA ILE A 44 7.36 -0.67 5.33
C ILE A 44 7.93 -0.33 3.96
N TYR A 45 8.85 0.64 3.86
CA TYR A 45 9.49 1.03 2.61
C TYR A 45 10.21 -0.15 1.94
N ASP A 46 10.97 -0.94 2.71
CA ASP A 46 11.65 -2.13 2.21
C ASP A 46 10.66 -3.15 1.65
N LYS A 47 9.55 -3.38 2.34
CA LYS A 47 8.49 -4.29 1.89
C LYS A 47 7.80 -3.81 0.61
N ILE A 48 7.46 -2.52 0.51
CA ILE A 48 6.93 -1.92 -0.73
C ILE A 48 7.95 -2.09 -1.86
N LYS A 49 9.21 -1.72 -1.62
CA LYS A 49 10.28 -1.77 -2.65
C LYS A 49 10.53 -3.18 -3.17
N LYS A 50 10.58 -4.17 -2.26
CA LYS A 50 10.85 -5.58 -2.57
C LYS A 50 9.60 -6.37 -2.96
N ASN A 51 8.41 -5.78 -2.81
CA ASN A 51 7.11 -6.43 -2.98
C ASN A 51 6.95 -7.76 -2.20
N ASN A 52 7.67 -7.92 -1.09
CA ASN A 52 7.73 -9.15 -0.30
C ASN A 52 6.75 -9.12 0.89
N TRP A 53 5.47 -8.99 0.54
CA TRP A 53 4.36 -9.05 1.48
C TRP A 53 3.84 -10.47 1.58
N LEU A 54 3.66 -10.95 2.81
CA LEU A 54 2.98 -12.22 3.05
C LEU A 54 1.50 -12.09 2.65
N PRO A 55 0.80 -13.19 2.28
CA PRO A 55 -0.59 -13.13 1.84
C PRO A 55 -1.51 -12.32 2.77
N TYR A 56 -1.50 -12.63 4.07
CA TYR A 56 -2.30 -11.89 5.07
C TYR A 56 -1.91 -10.41 5.19
N GLN A 57 -0.65 -10.06 4.91
CA GLN A 57 -0.21 -8.67 4.93
C GLN A 57 -0.70 -7.93 3.70
N ARG A 58 -0.86 -8.60 2.55
CA ARG A 58 -1.46 -7.98 1.37
C ARG A 58 -2.91 -7.60 1.65
N GLU A 59 -3.68 -8.49 2.27
CA GLU A 59 -5.07 -8.18 2.66
C GLU A 59 -5.13 -6.94 3.57
N MET A 60 -4.26 -6.85 4.58
CA MET A 60 -4.18 -5.67 5.45
C MET A 60 -3.73 -4.39 4.73
N VAL A 61 -2.84 -4.49 3.74
CA VAL A 61 -2.47 -3.35 2.89
C VAL A 61 -3.67 -2.90 2.06
N GLU A 62 -4.40 -3.82 1.46
CA GLU A 62 -5.62 -3.54 0.71
C GLU A 62 -6.69 -2.91 1.59
N GLU A 63 -6.84 -3.35 2.84
CA GLU A 63 -7.70 -2.67 3.82
C GLU A 63 -7.27 -1.21 4.01
N VAL A 64 -5.98 -0.93 4.22
CA VAL A 64 -5.48 0.44 4.40
C VAL A 64 -5.70 1.30 3.16
N ILE A 65 -5.53 0.72 1.97
CA ILE A 65 -5.83 1.38 0.69
C ILE A 65 -7.32 1.72 0.63
N ASN A 66 -8.20 0.75 0.87
CA ASN A 66 -9.65 0.89 0.77
C ASN A 66 -10.26 1.79 1.86
N GLU A 67 -9.69 1.82 3.07
CA GLU A 67 -10.13 2.72 4.13
C GLU A 67 -9.94 4.20 3.76
N GLY A 68 -8.99 4.51 2.86
CA GLY A 68 -8.74 5.86 2.35
C GLY A 68 -8.30 6.87 3.43
N LYS A 69 -8.04 6.42 4.67
CA LYS A 69 -7.67 7.29 5.81
C LYS A 69 -6.40 8.11 5.55
N TRP A 70 -5.53 7.61 4.69
CA TRP A 70 -4.29 8.26 4.29
C TRP A 70 -4.49 9.36 3.22
N GLU A 71 -5.68 9.46 2.62
CA GLU A 71 -5.99 10.43 1.56
C GLU A 71 -6.46 11.79 2.08
N LYS A 72 -6.98 11.84 3.31
CA LYS A 72 -7.36 13.07 4.05
C LYS A 72 -6.13 13.79 4.55
#